data_AF-A0AA39W014-F1
#
_entry.id   AF-A0AA39W014-F1
#
_cell.length_a   1.000
_cell.length_b   1.000
_cell.length_c   1.000
_cell.angle_alpha   90.00
_cell.angle_beta   90.00
_cell.angle_gamma   90.00
#
_symmetry.space_group_name_H-M   'P 1'
#
loop_
_entity.id
_entity.type
_entity.pdbx_description
1 polymer ?
#
loop_
_entity_poly.entity_id
_entity_poly.type
_entity_poly.pdbx_seq_one_letter_code
_entity_poly.pdbx_strand_id
1 'polypeptide(L)'
;MIDGQPLFLVIKLWLVLVPVMISAVSNSKLVTAHDEQAKRKLEAGTPSGEYKFYLLEFFHISCIINSALTLKLEICFTVTTTAFRSSFRRWVNFSLTSFHYSQLFCFISIDCGATEGHRDTETGLFYETDAGYVDTGDVHKISPYLTYNNYDQELKDLRSFPQGTRNCYTLKPEQGTNNNYLIRAIFVYGNYDNKNQFPVFDLYIGVNKWATVNNGNLLCEIINVFSDEYIDICLVNTGFGVPYISVLELRPLNNSIYLLKDGALTILYRYDIGAEKGRITRYPEDVYDRIWYPPNNRLIPISTESKINTESFGDAYQVPDRVLRTASRTQNASIPLLLDFNPPDSASPCYIYFHFAEIEKLKDGQKRKLRIDLNSTNSGLKVTQPITLEYLRPMTLASTDQPISGTELKVSIYATGGPDLPPILNAVEIFMFLGLPLSPTNLNDGKFSSF
;
A
#
# COMPACT_ATOMS: atom_id res chain seq x y z
N MET A 1 -33.44 11.42 -12.08
CA MET A 1 -32.92 10.19 -11.46
C MET A 1 -31.41 10.33 -11.39
N ILE A 2 -30.92 10.79 -10.24
CA ILE A 2 -29.50 10.88 -9.88
C ILE A 2 -29.45 10.26 -8.49
N ASP A 3 -28.97 9.03 -8.39
CA ASP A 3 -28.64 8.32 -7.14
C ASP A 3 -27.12 8.15 -7.13
N GLY A 4 -26.32 8.45 -6.11
CA GLY A 4 -26.54 9.04 -4.80
C GLY A 4 -25.16 9.14 -4.10
N GLN A 5 -24.69 10.38 -3.87
CA GLN A 5 -23.45 10.83 -3.16
C GLN A 5 -22.09 10.47 -3.81
N PRO A 6 -21.14 11.45 -3.94
CA PRO A 6 -20.76 12.45 -2.94
C PRO A 6 -20.86 13.91 -3.43
N LEU A 7 -22.08 14.38 -3.74
CA LEU A 7 -22.30 15.82 -4.01
C LEU A 7 -22.24 16.65 -2.70
N PHE A 8 -22.54 16.04 -1.56
CA PHE A 8 -22.62 16.72 -0.26
C PHE A 8 -21.27 17.20 0.30
N LEU A 9 -20.18 16.47 0.03
CA LEU A 9 -18.85 16.84 0.51
C LEU A 9 -18.25 17.97 -0.33
N VAL A 10 -18.43 17.90 -1.66
CA VAL A 10 -17.98 18.93 -2.61
C VAL A 10 -18.70 20.25 -2.36
N ILE A 11 -20.01 20.22 -2.12
CA ILE A 11 -20.81 21.43 -1.79
C ILE A 11 -20.39 22.01 -0.43
N LYS A 12 -20.12 21.18 0.59
CA LYS A 12 -19.64 21.67 1.89
C LYS A 12 -18.24 22.29 1.81
N LEU A 13 -17.33 21.69 1.04
CA LEU A 13 -16.01 22.28 0.78
C LEU A 13 -16.12 23.59 0.01
N TRP A 14 -16.98 23.66 -1.01
CA TRP A 14 -17.25 24.90 -1.75
C TRP A 14 -17.83 26.01 -0.86
N LEU A 15 -18.81 25.69 -0.01
CA LEU A 15 -19.45 26.65 0.89
C LEU A 15 -18.50 27.16 1.99
N VAL A 16 -17.43 26.42 2.32
CA VAL A 16 -16.43 26.84 3.31
C VAL A 16 -15.26 27.58 2.67
N LEU A 17 -14.79 27.11 1.50
CA LEU A 17 -13.62 27.69 0.83
C LEU A 17 -13.95 29.04 0.17
N VAL A 18 -15.11 29.20 -0.46
CA VAL A 18 -15.45 30.44 -1.17
C VAL A 18 -15.54 31.66 -0.24
N PRO A 19 -16.20 31.62 0.94
CA PRO A 19 -16.21 32.76 1.86
C PRO A 19 -14.84 33.07 2.47
N VAL A 20 -14.02 32.04 2.73
CA VAL A 20 -12.66 32.19 3.24
C VAL A 20 -11.75 32.84 2.18
N MET A 21 -11.90 32.46 0.92
CA MET A 21 -11.21 33.07 -0.22
C MET A 21 -11.63 34.53 -0.43
N ILE A 22 -12.93 34.85 -0.36
CA ILE A 22 -13.45 36.22 -0.43
C ILE A 22 -12.90 37.07 0.74
N SER A 23 -12.90 36.53 1.97
CA SER A 23 -12.33 37.18 3.16
C SER A 23 -10.82 37.41 3.06
N ALA A 24 -10.08 36.45 2.50
CA ALA A 24 -8.63 36.56 2.35
C ALA A 24 -8.22 37.59 1.29
N VAL A 25 -9.00 37.72 0.21
CA VAL A 25 -8.80 38.73 -0.84
C VAL A 25 -9.14 40.13 -0.30
N SER A 26 -10.27 40.28 0.37
CA SER A 26 -10.73 41.57 0.95
C SER A 26 -9.86 42.08 2.10
N ASN A 27 -9.24 41.19 2.89
CA ASN A 27 -8.29 41.54 3.94
C ASN A 27 -6.81 41.57 3.49
N SER A 28 -6.54 41.46 2.18
CA SER A 28 -5.16 41.52 1.68
C SER A 28 -4.63 42.96 1.76
N LYS A 29 -3.35 43.11 2.14
CA LYS A 29 -2.68 44.43 2.17
C LYS A 29 -2.71 45.15 0.81
N LEU A 30 -2.94 44.41 -0.29
CA LEU A 30 -3.15 44.96 -1.64
C LEU A 30 -4.47 45.73 -1.77
N VAL A 31 -5.56 45.32 -1.12
CA VAL A 31 -6.83 46.07 -1.15
C VAL A 31 -6.67 47.40 -0.43
N THR A 32 -6.02 47.43 0.75
CA THR A 32 -5.68 48.68 1.46
C THR A 32 -4.66 49.55 0.71
N ALA A 33 -3.65 48.97 0.06
CA ALA A 33 -2.68 49.72 -0.73
C ALA A 33 -3.30 50.28 -2.02
N HIS A 34 -4.22 49.55 -2.64
CA HIS A 34 -4.99 49.99 -3.80
C HIS A 34 -6.04 51.05 -3.41
N ASP A 35 -6.68 50.94 -2.24
CA ASP A 35 -7.57 51.98 -1.71
C ASP A 35 -6.80 53.27 -1.43
N GLU A 36 -5.59 53.19 -0.86
CA GLU A 36 -4.72 54.37 -0.70
C GLU A 36 -4.29 54.97 -2.05
N GLN A 37 -3.98 54.14 -3.05
CA GLN A 37 -3.54 54.61 -4.37
C GLN A 37 -4.71 55.16 -5.21
N ALA A 38 -5.90 54.57 -5.09
CA ALA A 38 -7.14 55.08 -5.66
C ALA A 38 -7.56 56.39 -4.99
N LYS A 39 -7.41 56.51 -3.67
CA LYS A 39 -7.66 57.74 -2.91
C LYS A 39 -6.70 58.87 -3.29
N ARG A 40 -5.40 58.57 -3.46
CA ARG A 40 -4.39 59.52 -3.97
C ARG A 40 -4.63 59.95 -5.43
N LYS A 41 -5.21 59.08 -6.26
CA LYS A 41 -5.57 59.43 -7.66
C LYS A 41 -6.90 60.19 -7.77
N LEU A 42 -7.84 59.95 -6.85
CA LEU A 42 -9.08 60.72 -6.75
C LEU A 42 -8.79 62.18 -6.31
N GLU A 43 -7.83 62.36 -5.39
CA GLU A 43 -7.34 63.67 -4.95
C GLU A 43 -6.50 64.40 -6.03
N ALA A 44 -5.98 63.68 -7.03
CA ALA A 44 -5.16 64.21 -8.13
C ALA A 44 -5.95 64.46 -9.44
N GLY A 45 -7.29 64.38 -9.44
CA GLY A 45 -8.15 64.93 -10.48
C GLY A 45 -8.02 64.34 -11.89
N THR A 46 -7.74 63.04 -12.06
CA THR A 46 -7.67 62.39 -13.40
C THR A 46 -8.83 61.40 -13.63
N PRO A 47 -9.46 61.36 -14.83
CA PRO A 47 -10.73 60.65 -15.03
C PRO A 47 -10.58 59.12 -15.14
N SER A 48 -11.61 58.42 -14.66
CA SER A 48 -11.77 56.97 -14.59
C SER A 48 -11.75 56.26 -15.95
N GLY A 49 -10.82 55.31 -16.13
CA GLY A 49 -10.88 54.28 -17.17
C GLY A 49 -11.11 52.90 -16.56
N GLU A 50 -12.05 52.12 -17.11
CA GLU A 50 -12.38 50.76 -16.68
C GLU A 50 -11.17 49.81 -16.79
N TYR A 51 -10.78 49.19 -15.67
CA TYR A 51 -9.76 48.12 -15.65
C TYR A 51 -10.46 46.75 -15.66
N LYS A 52 -10.22 45.94 -16.71
CA LYS A 52 -10.63 44.52 -16.75
C LYS A 52 -9.51 43.64 -16.21
N PHE A 53 -9.83 42.78 -15.24
CA PHE A 53 -8.93 41.77 -14.68
C PHE A 53 -9.14 40.41 -15.36
N TYR A 54 -8.04 39.72 -15.67
CA TYR A 54 -8.04 38.29 -16.04
C TYR A 54 -7.39 37.51 -14.88
N LEU A 55 -8.14 36.62 -14.24
CA LEU A 55 -7.60 35.63 -13.30
C LEU A 55 -7.34 34.33 -14.06
N LEU A 56 -6.08 33.86 -14.07
CA LEU A 56 -5.74 32.49 -14.40
C LEU A 56 -5.38 31.78 -13.08
N GLU A 57 -6.18 30.81 -12.65
CA GLU A 57 -5.92 30.01 -11.45
C GLU A 57 -5.27 28.68 -11.84
N PHE A 58 -4.08 28.39 -11.30
CA PHE A 58 -3.51 27.05 -11.21
C PHE A 58 -3.38 26.70 -9.73
N PHE A 59 -4.02 25.61 -9.29
CA PHE A 59 -3.90 25.10 -7.92
C PHE A 59 -2.85 23.99 -7.87
N HIS A 60 -1.79 24.20 -7.10
CA HIS A 60 -0.92 23.11 -6.63
C HIS A 60 -1.17 22.97 -5.13
N ILE A 61 -1.69 21.83 -4.70
CA ILE A 61 -1.92 21.51 -3.28
C ILE A 61 -0.80 20.59 -2.83
N SER A 62 0.01 21.04 -1.87
CA SER A 62 0.97 20.18 -1.17
C SER A 62 0.56 20.12 0.30
N CYS A 63 0.37 18.91 0.83
CA CYS A 63 -0.02 18.66 2.21
C CYS A 63 1.23 18.37 3.05
N ILE A 64 1.43 19.09 4.15
CA ILE A 64 2.41 18.74 5.18
C ILE A 64 1.64 18.41 6.45
N ILE A 65 1.69 17.14 6.86
CA ILE A 65 1.08 16.69 8.12
C ILE A 65 2.18 16.71 9.19
N ASN A 66 2.02 17.56 10.21
CA ASN A 66 2.77 17.43 11.46
C ASN A 66 1.85 16.91 12.57
N SER A 67 2.46 16.17 13.50
CA SER A 67 1.87 15.35 14.57
C SER A 67 0.96 16.03 15.59
N ALA A 68 0.44 17.23 15.32
CA ALA A 68 -0.37 18.01 16.25
C ALA A 68 -1.58 18.65 15.55
N LEU A 69 -2.60 17.87 15.19
CA LEU A 69 -4.00 18.31 14.97
C LEU A 69 -4.20 19.59 14.10
N THR A 70 -3.24 19.94 13.24
CA THR A 70 -3.27 21.13 12.40
C THR A 70 -2.88 20.74 10.98
N LEU A 71 -3.82 20.91 10.05
CA LEU A 71 -3.57 20.78 8.63
C LEU A 71 -2.99 22.11 8.14
N LYS A 72 -1.74 22.10 7.67
CA LYS A 72 -1.12 23.25 7.02
C LYS A 72 -1.23 23.06 5.51
N LEU A 73 -2.11 23.84 4.87
CA LEU A 73 -2.08 24.02 3.42
C LEU A 73 -1.12 25.16 3.07
N GLU A 74 -0.19 24.90 2.15
CA GLU A 74 0.54 25.95 1.45
C GLU A 74 -0.20 26.27 0.15
N ILE A 75 -0.75 27.47 0.03
CA ILE A 75 -1.43 27.93 -1.19
C ILE A 75 -0.53 28.96 -1.86
N CYS A 76 -0.10 28.67 -3.09
CA CYS A 76 0.75 29.53 -3.89
C CYS A 76 -0.09 30.26 -4.95
N PHE A 77 -0.08 31.60 -4.93
CA PHE A 77 -0.76 32.41 -5.95
C PHE A 77 0.26 33.10 -6.83
N THR A 78 0.03 33.08 -8.14
CA THR A 78 0.80 33.87 -9.10
C THR A 78 -0.13 34.89 -9.75
N VAL A 79 0.10 36.17 -9.50
CA VAL A 79 -0.67 37.25 -10.15
C VAL A 79 0.22 37.89 -11.20
N THR A 80 -0.21 37.83 -12.47
CA THR A 80 0.40 38.54 -13.59
C THR A 80 -0.46 39.73 -13.98
N THR A 81 0.09 40.94 -13.89
CA THR A 81 -0.47 42.13 -14.54
C THR A 81 0.48 42.60 -15.65
N THR A 82 0.03 43.47 -16.55
CA THR A 82 0.81 44.00 -17.67
C THR A 82 2.10 44.74 -17.26
N ALA A 83 2.33 44.99 -15.97
CA ALA A 83 3.49 45.73 -15.48
C ALA A 83 4.39 44.98 -14.46
N PHE A 84 3.98 43.85 -13.86
CA PHE A 84 4.83 43.12 -12.89
C PHE A 84 4.38 41.66 -12.66
N ARG A 85 5.34 40.78 -12.32
CA ARG A 85 5.10 39.39 -11.89
C ARG A 85 5.59 39.22 -10.45
N SER A 86 4.72 38.75 -9.55
CA SER A 86 5.08 38.46 -8.16
C SER A 86 4.40 37.17 -7.68
N SER A 87 5.12 36.38 -6.90
CA SER A 87 4.66 35.12 -6.29
C SER A 87 4.54 35.30 -4.78
N PHE A 88 3.43 34.82 -4.20
CA PHE A 88 3.18 34.90 -2.75
C PHE A 88 2.88 33.52 -2.17
N ARG A 89 3.47 33.24 -0.99
CA ARG A 89 3.20 32.05 -0.16
C ARG A 89 2.46 32.47 1.10
N ARG A 90 1.31 31.85 1.42
CA ARG A 90 0.59 32.09 2.68
C ARG A 90 0.15 30.76 3.30
N TRP A 91 0.42 30.63 4.60
CA TRP A 91 0.01 29.49 5.42
C TRP A 91 -1.38 29.76 6.01
N VAL A 92 -2.32 28.83 5.86
CA VAL A 92 -3.62 28.86 6.53
C VAL A 92 -3.72 27.66 7.46
N ASN A 93 -4.00 27.90 8.74
CA ASN A 93 -4.21 26.85 9.74
C ASN A 93 -5.71 26.60 9.87
N PHE A 94 -6.15 25.34 9.73
CA PHE A 94 -7.51 24.93 10.08
C PHE A 94 -7.50 24.19 11.42
N SER A 95 -8.42 24.54 12.32
CA SER A 95 -8.79 23.72 13.48
C SER A 95 -10.11 23.03 13.14
N LEU A 96 -10.08 21.70 13.00
CA LEU A 96 -11.25 20.90 12.65
C LEU A 96 -11.60 20.01 13.85
N THR A 97 -12.73 20.30 14.51
CA THR A 97 -13.35 19.37 15.44
C THR A 97 -14.10 18.31 14.63
N SER A 98 -13.71 17.05 14.83
CA SER A 98 -14.21 15.81 14.19
C SER A 98 -14.01 15.70 12.67
N PHE A 99 -12.85 15.19 12.28
CA PHE A 99 -12.65 14.45 11.03
C PHE A 99 -12.44 12.98 11.38
N HIS A 100 -13.16 12.06 10.74
CA HIS A 100 -12.70 10.67 10.66
C HIS A 100 -11.33 10.70 9.98
N TYR A 101 -10.33 10.14 10.65
CA TYR A 101 -8.95 10.08 10.17
C TYR A 101 -8.88 9.04 9.04
N SER A 102 -9.33 9.39 7.83
CA SER A 102 -8.87 8.65 6.65
C SER A 102 -7.44 9.12 6.42
N GLN A 103 -6.47 8.34 6.89
CA GLN A 103 -5.09 8.49 6.51
C GLN A 103 -5.05 8.56 4.97
N LEU A 104 -4.69 9.72 4.40
CA LEU A 104 -4.45 9.85 2.97
C LEU A 104 -3.17 9.06 2.68
N PHE A 105 -3.32 7.78 2.38
CA PHE A 105 -2.20 6.96 1.95
C PHE A 105 -1.79 7.44 0.55
N CYS A 106 -0.59 8.00 0.43
CA CYS A 106 -0.01 8.35 -0.86
C CYS A 106 0.57 7.06 -1.47
N PHE A 107 -0.33 6.26 -2.04
CA PHE A 107 0.04 5.09 -2.83
C PHE A 107 0.68 5.53 -4.13
N ILE A 108 1.68 4.77 -4.58
CA ILE A 108 2.20 4.85 -5.94
C ILE A 108 1.71 3.59 -6.66
N SER A 109 0.98 3.76 -7.75
CA SER A 109 0.45 2.66 -8.56
C SER A 109 0.80 2.94 -10.01
N ILE A 110 1.71 2.18 -10.58
CA ILE A 110 2.26 2.40 -11.90
C ILE A 110 1.81 1.26 -12.82
N ASP A 111 1.15 1.64 -13.91
CA ASP A 111 0.86 0.78 -15.06
C ASP A 111 2.02 0.91 -16.06
N CYS A 112 2.87 -0.11 -16.10
CA CYS A 112 4.12 -0.07 -16.84
C CYS A 112 3.84 -0.26 -18.34
N GLY A 113 4.19 0.73 -19.14
CA GLY A 113 3.89 0.76 -20.57
C GLY A 113 2.53 1.37 -20.93
N ALA A 114 1.73 1.81 -19.96
CA ALA A 114 0.54 2.60 -20.28
C ALA A 114 0.90 3.93 -20.97
N THR A 115 0.02 4.35 -21.88
CA THR A 115 0.13 5.65 -22.55
C THR A 115 -0.67 6.76 -21.85
N GLU A 116 -1.64 6.38 -21.03
CA GLU A 116 -2.46 7.29 -20.24
C GLU A 116 -2.78 6.66 -18.88
N GLY A 117 -2.85 7.50 -17.84
CA GLY A 117 -3.27 7.07 -16.52
C GLY A 117 -4.76 6.79 -16.48
N HIS A 118 -5.17 5.82 -15.67
CA HIS A 118 -6.56 5.40 -15.57
C HIS A 118 -6.93 5.06 -14.12
N ARG A 119 -8.23 4.98 -13.84
CA ARG A 119 -8.72 4.53 -12.55
C ARG A 119 -9.15 3.08 -12.67
N ASP A 120 -8.61 2.22 -11.83
CA ASP A 120 -9.07 0.85 -11.70
C ASP A 120 -10.52 0.84 -11.19
N THR A 121 -11.35 0.02 -11.82
CA THR A 121 -12.79 0.00 -11.56
C THR A 121 -13.16 -0.79 -10.31
N GLU A 122 -12.31 -1.73 -9.88
CA GLU A 122 -12.60 -2.57 -8.71
C GLU A 122 -12.14 -1.88 -7.42
N THR A 123 -10.86 -1.51 -7.36
CA THR A 123 -10.23 -0.88 -6.19
C THR A 123 -10.51 0.63 -6.14
N GLY A 124 -10.78 1.26 -7.28
CA GLY A 124 -10.89 2.72 -7.37
C GLY A 124 -9.54 3.44 -7.30
N LEU A 125 -8.41 2.73 -7.27
CA LEU A 125 -7.07 3.31 -7.29
C LEU A 125 -6.76 3.95 -8.66
N PHE A 126 -5.98 5.02 -8.65
CA PHE A 126 -5.50 5.63 -9.88
C PHE A 126 -4.13 5.04 -10.23
N TYR A 127 -4.02 4.43 -11.40
CA TYR A 127 -2.75 3.98 -11.97
C TYR A 127 -2.24 5.05 -12.91
N GLU A 128 -1.02 5.51 -12.65
CA GLU A 128 -0.31 6.41 -13.53
C GLU A 128 0.59 5.64 -14.51
N THR A 129 1.00 6.31 -15.58
CA THR A 129 1.99 5.76 -16.51
C THR A 129 3.35 5.68 -15.85
N ASP A 130 4.24 4.81 -16.34
CA ASP A 130 5.63 4.75 -15.85
C ASP A 130 6.56 5.90 -16.30
N ALA A 131 6.02 6.92 -16.96
CA ALA A 131 6.76 8.12 -17.31
C ALA A 131 7.32 8.83 -16.06
N GLY A 132 8.62 9.12 -16.05
CA GLY A 132 9.31 9.77 -14.94
C GLY A 132 9.82 8.80 -13.86
N TYR A 133 9.48 7.52 -13.95
CA TYR A 133 10.02 6.46 -13.10
C TYR A 133 11.13 5.66 -13.79
N VAL A 134 11.07 5.56 -15.12
CA VAL A 134 12.04 4.84 -15.96
C VAL A 134 12.23 5.58 -17.29
N ASP A 135 13.47 5.59 -17.81
CA ASP A 135 13.83 6.34 -19.04
C ASP A 135 14.05 5.43 -20.26
N THR A 136 14.09 4.12 -20.07
CA THR A 136 14.42 3.13 -21.12
C THR A 136 13.33 2.08 -21.29
N GLY A 137 13.47 1.22 -22.29
CA GLY A 137 12.58 0.09 -22.54
C GLY A 137 11.48 0.38 -23.56
N ASP A 138 10.92 -0.70 -24.08
CA ASP A 138 9.92 -0.69 -25.14
C ASP A 138 8.54 -1.05 -24.58
N VAL A 139 7.51 -0.35 -25.03
CA VAL A 139 6.13 -0.56 -24.61
C VAL A 139 5.47 -1.62 -25.48
N HIS A 140 4.77 -2.58 -24.87
CA HIS A 140 4.03 -3.62 -25.57
C HIS A 140 2.66 -3.86 -24.96
N LYS A 141 1.76 -4.37 -25.79
CA LYS A 141 0.49 -4.95 -25.35
C LYS A 141 0.62 -6.45 -25.23
N ILE A 142 -0.06 -7.04 -24.27
CA ILE A 142 -0.21 -8.49 -24.22
C ILE A 142 -0.96 -9.00 -25.47
N SER A 143 -0.79 -10.28 -25.80
CA SER A 143 -1.45 -10.88 -26.93
C SER A 143 -2.98 -10.74 -26.85
N PRO A 144 -3.66 -10.30 -27.93
CA PRO A 144 -5.12 -10.16 -27.99
C PRO A 144 -5.89 -11.44 -27.62
N TYR A 145 -5.29 -12.61 -27.88
CA TYR A 145 -5.87 -13.91 -27.57
C TYR A 145 -5.96 -14.18 -26.06
N LEU A 146 -5.10 -13.53 -25.26
CA LEU A 146 -5.07 -13.64 -23.80
C LEU A 146 -5.87 -12.52 -23.11
N THR A 147 -6.21 -11.45 -23.83
CA THR A 147 -7.08 -10.37 -23.33
C THR A 147 -8.53 -10.85 -23.07
N TYR A 148 -8.88 -12.04 -23.56
CA TYR A 148 -10.15 -12.73 -23.26
C TYR A 148 -10.26 -13.22 -21.82
N ASN A 149 -9.17 -13.21 -21.04
CA ASN A 149 -9.14 -13.67 -19.65
C ASN A 149 -9.64 -12.62 -18.63
N ASN A 150 -10.25 -11.50 -19.08
CA ASN A 150 -10.71 -10.40 -18.22
C ASN A 150 -9.63 -9.88 -17.27
N TYR A 151 -8.40 -9.70 -17.78
CA TYR A 151 -7.38 -8.98 -17.02
C TYR A 151 -7.82 -7.54 -16.76
N ASP A 152 -7.48 -7.05 -15.57
CA ASP A 152 -7.60 -5.64 -15.22
C ASP A 152 -6.75 -4.78 -16.17
N GLN A 153 -7.09 -3.49 -16.25
CA GLN A 153 -6.56 -2.62 -17.30
C GLN A 153 -5.03 -2.51 -17.22
N GLU A 154 -4.49 -2.40 -16.01
CA GLU A 154 -3.07 -2.32 -15.68
C GLU A 154 -2.26 -3.60 -15.98
N LEU A 155 -2.94 -4.69 -16.35
CA LEU A 155 -2.31 -5.97 -16.70
C LEU A 155 -2.30 -6.23 -18.21
N LYS A 156 -2.80 -5.29 -19.03
CA LYS A 156 -2.90 -5.45 -20.48
C LYS A 156 -1.71 -4.89 -21.24
N ASP A 157 -1.00 -3.96 -20.63
CA ASP A 157 0.22 -3.37 -21.17
C ASP A 157 1.42 -3.82 -20.32
N LEU A 158 2.62 -3.73 -20.91
CA LEU A 158 3.88 -3.98 -20.21
C LEU A 158 4.99 -3.13 -20.81
N ARG A 159 6.04 -2.91 -20.02
CA ARG A 159 7.33 -2.40 -20.51
C ARG A 159 8.36 -3.52 -20.53
N SER A 160 9.05 -3.68 -21.66
CA SER A 160 10.13 -4.64 -21.85
C SER A 160 11.49 -3.94 -21.95
N PHE A 161 12.58 -4.65 -21.63
CA PHE A 161 13.94 -4.09 -21.61
C PHE A 161 14.90 -4.94 -22.44
N PRO A 162 14.85 -4.84 -23.79
CA PRO A 162 15.73 -5.62 -24.65
C PRO A 162 17.18 -5.11 -24.66
N GLN A 163 17.39 -3.87 -24.23
CA GLN A 163 18.70 -3.22 -24.14
C GLN A 163 19.13 -3.05 -22.69
N GLY A 164 20.45 -3.09 -22.47
CA GLY A 164 21.04 -2.98 -21.14
C GLY A 164 20.97 -4.28 -20.33
N THR A 165 21.93 -4.45 -19.44
CA THR A 165 21.96 -5.59 -18.51
C THR A 165 21.14 -5.34 -17.25
N ARG A 166 20.89 -4.07 -16.92
CA ARG A 166 20.18 -3.63 -15.72
C ARG A 166 19.37 -2.37 -16.04
N ASN A 167 18.07 -2.43 -15.79
CA ASN A 167 17.14 -1.32 -15.99
C ASN A 167 16.35 -1.11 -14.71
N CYS A 168 16.25 0.14 -14.23
CA CYS A 168 15.73 0.44 -12.91
C CYS A 168 14.57 1.44 -12.98
N TYR A 169 13.54 1.18 -12.18
CA TYR A 169 12.53 2.16 -11.80
C TYR A 169 13.00 2.86 -10.53
N THR A 170 12.91 4.18 -10.48
CA THR A 170 13.24 4.97 -9.28
C THR A 170 11.96 5.54 -8.67
N LEU A 171 11.54 4.98 -7.54
CA LEU A 171 10.36 5.44 -6.79
C LEU A 171 10.76 6.48 -5.75
N LYS A 172 9.91 7.49 -5.51
CA LYS A 172 10.12 8.52 -4.48
C LYS A 172 8.89 8.62 -3.58
N PRO A 173 8.85 7.85 -2.47
CA PRO A 173 7.68 7.85 -1.60
C PRO A 173 7.56 9.17 -0.83
N GLU A 174 6.36 9.76 -0.79
CA GLU A 174 6.13 11.04 -0.12
C GLU A 174 6.39 11.01 1.40
N GLN A 175 6.19 9.85 2.03
CA GLN A 175 6.44 9.67 3.47
C GLN A 175 7.93 9.64 3.81
N GLY A 176 8.81 9.54 2.81
CA GLY A 176 10.26 9.61 2.95
C GLY A 176 10.88 8.37 3.61
N THR A 177 12.07 8.56 4.16
CA THR A 177 12.93 7.51 4.73
C THR A 177 12.38 6.94 6.05
N ASN A 178 12.87 5.77 6.45
CA ASN A 178 12.61 5.11 7.74
C ASN A 178 11.13 4.73 7.97
N ASN A 179 10.39 4.47 6.89
CA ASN A 179 9.05 3.90 6.94
C ASN A 179 9.03 2.51 6.31
N ASN A 180 8.11 1.68 6.80
CA ASN A 180 7.82 0.39 6.21
C ASN A 180 7.03 0.60 4.92
N TYR A 181 7.52 0.04 3.82
CA TYR A 181 6.78 0.01 2.56
C TYR A 181 6.60 -1.42 2.10
N LEU A 182 5.39 -1.73 1.66
CA LEU A 182 5.10 -2.89 0.84
C LEU A 182 5.25 -2.49 -0.61
N ILE A 183 6.11 -3.21 -1.33
CA ILE A 183 6.33 -3.02 -2.77
C ILE A 183 5.90 -4.29 -3.47
N ARG A 184 5.10 -4.14 -4.53
CA ARG A 184 4.59 -5.25 -5.33
C ARG A 184 4.94 -5.02 -6.79
N ALA A 185 5.55 -6.02 -7.42
CA ALA A 185 5.82 -6.07 -8.85
C ALA A 185 5.04 -7.23 -9.47
N ILE A 186 4.32 -6.95 -10.56
CA ILE A 186 3.49 -7.94 -11.27
C ILE A 186 3.99 -8.08 -12.71
N PHE A 187 4.06 -9.32 -13.17
CA PHE A 187 4.67 -9.72 -14.44
C PHE A 187 3.67 -10.53 -15.26
N VAL A 188 2.98 -9.90 -16.21
CA VAL A 188 2.10 -10.59 -17.17
C VAL A 188 2.81 -10.65 -18.53
N TYR A 189 3.47 -11.78 -18.84
CA TYR A 189 4.18 -11.94 -20.11
C TYR A 189 3.24 -11.78 -21.31
N GLY A 190 2.07 -12.40 -21.25
CA GLY A 190 1.05 -12.25 -22.28
C GLY A 190 1.49 -12.65 -23.70
N ASN A 191 2.62 -13.34 -23.87
CA ASN A 191 3.24 -13.62 -25.17
C ASN A 191 3.37 -12.38 -26.08
N TYR A 192 3.72 -11.23 -25.50
CA TYR A 192 3.78 -9.94 -26.22
C TYR A 192 4.72 -9.94 -27.44
N ASP A 193 5.76 -10.80 -27.42
CA ASP A 193 6.77 -10.90 -28.48
C ASP A 193 6.54 -12.09 -29.44
N ASN A 194 5.43 -12.81 -29.29
CA ASN A 194 5.04 -13.99 -30.09
C ASN A 194 6.05 -15.16 -30.07
N LYS A 195 6.96 -15.22 -29.10
CA LYS A 195 7.92 -16.34 -28.99
C LYS A 195 7.42 -17.51 -28.17
N ASN A 196 6.37 -17.30 -27.39
CA ASN A 196 5.82 -18.27 -26.45
C ASN A 196 6.89 -18.87 -25.51
N GLN A 197 7.85 -18.03 -25.12
CA GLN A 197 8.98 -18.42 -24.29
C GLN A 197 9.08 -17.45 -23.13
N PHE A 198 8.72 -17.90 -21.93
CA PHE A 198 8.78 -17.09 -20.72
C PHE A 198 10.21 -16.64 -20.43
N PRO A 199 10.46 -15.33 -20.34
CA PRO A 199 11.74 -14.81 -19.89
C PRO A 199 12.05 -15.23 -18.45
N VAL A 200 13.32 -15.49 -18.18
CA VAL A 200 13.85 -15.60 -16.81
C VAL A 200 14.84 -14.48 -16.59
N PHE A 201 14.65 -13.72 -15.52
CA PHE A 201 15.50 -12.59 -15.16
C PHE A 201 15.41 -12.33 -13.66
N ASP A 202 16.31 -11.51 -13.13
CA ASP A 202 16.36 -11.22 -11.71
C ASP A 202 15.76 -9.85 -11.40
N LEU A 203 15.03 -9.77 -10.28
CA LEU A 203 14.52 -8.54 -9.70
C LEU A 203 15.42 -8.15 -8.52
N TYR A 204 15.81 -6.89 -8.48
CA TYR A 204 16.67 -6.31 -7.45
C TYR A 204 15.96 -5.14 -6.76
N ILE A 205 16.23 -5.02 -5.47
CA ILE A 205 15.87 -3.86 -4.64
C ILE A 205 17.16 -3.15 -4.24
N GLY A 206 17.37 -1.96 -4.79
CA GLY A 206 18.68 -1.34 -4.81
C GLY A 206 19.70 -2.32 -5.38
N VAL A 207 20.82 -2.52 -4.69
CA VAL A 207 21.90 -3.43 -5.09
C VAL A 207 21.67 -4.89 -4.71
N ASN A 208 20.64 -5.19 -3.90
CA ASN A 208 20.39 -6.53 -3.40
C ASN A 208 19.40 -7.29 -4.28
N LYS A 209 19.66 -8.58 -4.51
CA LYS A 209 18.72 -9.44 -5.23
C LYS A 209 17.47 -9.65 -4.39
N TRP A 210 16.31 -9.37 -4.97
CA TRP A 210 15.01 -9.62 -4.37
C TRP A 210 14.47 -10.99 -4.79
N ALA A 211 14.33 -11.23 -6.09
CA ALA A 211 13.72 -12.46 -6.60
C ALA A 211 14.27 -12.85 -7.98
N THR A 212 13.97 -14.07 -8.41
CA THR A 212 14.07 -14.46 -9.83
C THR A 212 12.65 -14.58 -10.39
N VAL A 213 12.37 -13.80 -11.42
CA VAL A 213 11.10 -13.82 -12.15
C VAL A 213 11.14 -14.94 -13.17
N ASN A 214 10.10 -15.77 -13.17
CA ASN A 214 9.90 -16.88 -14.09
C ASN A 214 8.38 -17.21 -14.14
N ASN A 215 7.98 -18.23 -14.90
CA ASN A 215 6.57 -18.62 -15.05
C ASN A 215 5.86 -19.02 -13.74
N GLY A 216 6.59 -19.32 -12.66
CA GLY A 216 6.02 -19.61 -11.33
C GLY A 216 5.93 -18.40 -10.40
N ASN A 217 6.65 -17.31 -10.67
CA ASN A 217 6.81 -16.15 -9.79
C ASN A 217 6.41 -14.85 -10.51
N LEU A 218 5.12 -14.72 -10.83
CA LEU A 218 4.58 -13.59 -11.60
C LEU A 218 4.11 -12.43 -10.72
N LEU A 219 4.05 -12.61 -9.39
CA LEU A 219 3.80 -11.56 -8.41
C LEU A 219 4.89 -11.66 -7.36
N CYS A 220 5.66 -10.59 -7.19
CA CYS A 220 6.65 -10.46 -6.15
C CYS A 220 6.21 -9.36 -5.19
N GLU A 221 6.15 -9.65 -3.89
CA GLU A 221 5.87 -8.65 -2.86
C GLU A 221 6.98 -8.68 -1.79
N ILE A 222 7.46 -7.49 -1.41
CA ILE A 222 8.49 -7.30 -0.39
C ILE A 222 8.07 -6.18 0.55
N ILE A 223 8.42 -6.34 1.81
CA ILE A 223 8.27 -5.32 2.84
C ILE A 223 9.66 -4.97 3.33
N ASN A 224 10.03 -3.70 3.22
CA ASN A 224 11.36 -3.21 3.60
C ASN A 224 11.29 -1.78 4.17
N VAL A 225 12.31 -1.42 4.95
CA VAL A 225 12.59 -0.03 5.37
C VAL A 225 13.67 0.54 4.48
N PHE A 226 13.50 1.78 4.04
CA PHE A 226 14.47 2.47 3.20
C PHE A 226 15.09 3.65 3.94
N SER A 227 16.41 3.72 3.93
CA SER A 227 17.20 4.83 4.47
C SER A 227 17.36 5.98 3.47
N ASP A 228 17.14 5.73 2.19
CA ASP A 228 17.29 6.70 1.11
C ASP A 228 15.93 7.30 0.71
N GLU A 229 15.97 8.53 0.17
CA GLU A 229 14.77 9.25 -0.29
C GLU A 229 14.13 8.62 -1.54
N TYR A 230 14.83 7.67 -2.17
CA TYR A 230 14.39 6.97 -3.36
C TYR A 230 14.60 5.46 -3.22
N ILE A 231 13.83 4.71 -4.00
CA ILE A 231 13.85 3.25 -4.00
C ILE A 231 14.04 2.80 -5.45
N ASP A 232 15.15 2.12 -5.71
CA ASP A 232 15.40 1.55 -7.03
C ASP A 232 14.90 0.11 -7.10
N ILE A 233 14.00 -0.17 -8.04
CA ILE A 233 13.54 -1.51 -8.39
C ILE A 233 14.12 -1.85 -9.76
N CYS A 234 15.07 -2.78 -9.79
CA CYS A 234 15.86 -3.06 -10.99
C CYS A 234 15.60 -4.45 -11.57
N LEU A 235 15.35 -4.50 -12.86
CA LEU A 235 15.26 -5.71 -13.65
C LEU A 235 16.62 -6.00 -14.29
N VAL A 236 17.18 -7.17 -14.00
CA VAL A 236 18.52 -7.58 -14.44
C VAL A 236 18.42 -8.76 -15.38
N ASN A 237 18.89 -8.55 -16.62
CA ASN A 237 18.90 -9.57 -17.65
C ASN A 237 19.94 -10.66 -17.34
N THR A 238 19.50 -11.91 -17.27
CA THR A 238 20.35 -13.09 -17.01
C THR A 238 20.69 -13.87 -18.28
N GLY A 239 20.27 -13.38 -19.46
CA GLY A 239 20.50 -14.01 -20.76
C GLY A 239 19.40 -14.98 -21.20
N PHE A 240 18.35 -15.19 -20.40
CA PHE A 240 17.27 -16.16 -20.64
C PHE A 240 15.95 -15.51 -21.07
N GLY A 241 16.03 -14.42 -21.82
CA GLY A 241 14.88 -13.67 -22.33
C GLY A 241 14.97 -12.19 -22.02
N VAL A 242 13.98 -11.44 -22.50
CA VAL A 242 13.92 -9.98 -22.30
C VAL A 242 13.18 -9.70 -20.99
N PRO A 243 13.80 -9.02 -20.01
CA PRO A 243 13.10 -8.59 -18.80
C PRO A 243 11.91 -7.69 -19.12
N TYR A 244 10.85 -7.79 -18.34
CA TYR A 244 9.64 -7.00 -18.51
C TYR A 244 8.94 -6.79 -17.18
N ILE A 245 8.03 -5.82 -17.10
CA ILE A 245 7.17 -5.56 -15.93
C ILE A 245 5.83 -4.99 -16.41
N SER A 246 4.74 -5.37 -15.74
CA SER A 246 3.38 -4.90 -16.04
C SER A 246 2.91 -3.87 -15.03
N VAL A 247 3.11 -4.16 -13.73
CA VAL A 247 2.66 -3.26 -12.65
C VAL A 247 3.73 -3.12 -11.60
N LEU A 248 3.90 -1.89 -11.10
CA LEU A 248 4.71 -1.59 -9.92
C LEU A 248 3.90 -0.76 -8.92
N GLU A 249 3.76 -1.29 -7.71
CA GLU A 249 2.98 -0.68 -6.65
C GLU A 249 3.84 -0.48 -5.40
N LEU A 250 3.64 0.66 -4.73
CA LEU A 250 4.20 0.94 -3.42
C LEU A 250 3.08 1.40 -2.48
N ARG A 251 3.04 0.76 -1.30
CA ARG A 251 2.05 0.99 -0.25
C ARG A 251 2.78 1.31 1.06
N PRO A 252 2.58 2.51 1.63
CA PRO A 252 3.10 2.80 2.95
C PRO A 252 2.36 2.00 4.02
N LEU A 253 3.12 1.48 4.98
CA LEU A 253 2.61 0.68 6.08
C LEU A 253 2.89 1.38 7.42
N ASN A 254 2.14 1.00 8.45
CA ASN A 254 2.50 1.38 9.81
C ASN A 254 3.77 0.63 10.24
N ASN A 255 4.76 1.36 10.76
CA ASN A 255 6.07 0.81 11.13
C ASN A 255 6.00 -0.25 12.24
N SER A 256 4.87 -0.35 12.95
CA SER A 256 4.69 -1.24 14.10
C SER A 256 4.20 -2.64 13.74
N ILE A 257 3.74 -2.88 12.50
CA ILE A 257 3.00 -4.12 12.16
C ILE A 257 3.92 -5.25 11.69
N TYR A 258 5.05 -4.93 11.06
CA TYR A 258 6.03 -5.92 10.64
C TYR A 258 7.39 -5.57 11.23
N LEU A 259 7.92 -6.51 12.01
CA LEU A 259 9.25 -6.39 12.60
C LEU A 259 10.30 -6.74 11.54
N LEU A 260 10.78 -5.70 10.87
CA LEU A 260 11.91 -5.77 9.96
C LEU A 260 13.19 -5.68 10.82
N LYS A 261 13.98 -6.75 10.85
CA LYS A 261 15.33 -6.75 11.44
C LYS A 261 16.32 -6.13 10.43
N ASP A 262 17.51 -6.69 10.28
CA ASP A 262 18.54 -6.24 9.34
C ASP A 262 18.27 -6.69 7.88
N GLY A 263 17.01 -6.72 7.46
CA GLY A 263 16.63 -7.20 6.14
C GLY A 263 15.15 -6.96 5.83
N ALA A 264 14.67 -7.64 4.78
CA ALA A 264 13.32 -7.49 4.27
C ALA A 264 12.48 -8.76 4.50
N LEU A 265 11.16 -8.62 4.31
CA LEU A 265 10.20 -9.72 4.33
C LEU A 265 9.60 -9.90 2.96
N THR A 266 9.73 -11.08 2.36
CA THR A 266 9.05 -11.44 1.12
C THR A 266 7.83 -12.28 1.43
N ILE A 267 6.69 -11.99 0.81
CA ILE A 267 5.48 -12.78 1.06
C ILE A 267 5.65 -14.21 0.51
N LEU A 268 5.22 -15.20 1.28
CA LEU A 268 4.95 -16.55 0.78
C LEU A 268 3.46 -16.72 0.55
N TYR A 269 2.66 -16.41 1.57
CA TYR A 269 1.21 -16.56 1.54
C TYR A 269 0.53 -15.49 2.38
N ARG A 270 -0.60 -14.97 1.87
CA ARG A 270 -1.54 -14.13 2.62
C ARG A 270 -2.94 -14.67 2.38
N TYR A 271 -3.50 -15.33 3.38
CA TYR A 271 -4.78 -16.02 3.25
C TYR A 271 -5.87 -15.44 4.16
N ASP A 272 -7.03 -15.17 3.56
CA ASP A 272 -8.30 -15.12 4.27
C ASP A 272 -8.82 -16.56 4.39
N ILE A 273 -8.65 -17.15 5.58
CA ILE A 273 -8.91 -18.57 5.82
C ILE A 273 -10.40 -18.90 5.77
N GLY A 274 -11.27 -17.91 5.98
CA GLY A 274 -12.72 -18.06 5.91
C GLY A 274 -13.33 -17.73 4.54
N ALA A 275 -12.56 -17.14 3.62
CA ALA A 275 -13.07 -16.67 2.34
C ALA A 275 -13.62 -17.78 1.42
N GLU A 276 -14.61 -17.39 0.62
CA GLU A 276 -15.17 -18.15 -0.51
C GLU A 276 -14.23 -18.22 -1.73
N LYS A 277 -14.46 -19.16 -2.66
CA LYS A 277 -13.44 -19.51 -3.66
C LYS A 277 -13.48 -18.41 -4.73
N GLY A 278 -12.30 -17.90 -5.09
CA GLY A 278 -12.19 -16.78 -6.03
C GLY A 278 -12.50 -15.42 -5.39
N ARG A 279 -12.79 -15.36 -4.09
CA ARG A 279 -13.05 -14.09 -3.39
C ARG A 279 -11.75 -13.52 -2.84
N ILE A 280 -11.23 -12.51 -3.53
CA ILE A 280 -10.04 -11.77 -3.14
C ILE A 280 -10.48 -10.52 -2.35
N THR A 281 -9.73 -10.15 -1.31
CA THR A 281 -9.94 -8.89 -0.59
C THR A 281 -8.68 -8.04 -0.69
N ARG A 282 -8.80 -6.78 -1.11
CA ARG A 282 -7.73 -5.77 -1.12
C ARG A 282 -8.32 -4.38 -0.88
N TYR A 283 -7.65 -3.30 -1.30
CA TYR A 283 -8.24 -1.96 -1.25
C TYR A 283 -9.56 -1.89 -2.06
N PRO A 284 -10.59 -1.15 -1.60
CA PRO A 284 -10.62 -0.26 -0.44
C PRO A 284 -10.89 -0.92 0.92
N GLU A 285 -11.20 -2.22 0.97
CA GLU A 285 -11.47 -2.91 2.24
C GLU A 285 -10.22 -3.11 3.10
N ASP A 286 -9.05 -3.29 2.48
CA ASP A 286 -7.75 -3.21 3.16
C ASP A 286 -7.11 -1.84 2.93
N VAL A 287 -6.99 -1.08 4.03
CA VAL A 287 -6.39 0.26 4.02
C VAL A 287 -4.93 0.29 3.60
N TYR A 288 -4.21 -0.84 3.71
CA TYR A 288 -2.83 -0.99 3.26
C TYR A 288 -2.71 -1.64 1.88
N ASP A 289 -3.84 -1.93 1.22
CA ASP A 289 -3.90 -2.63 -0.07
C ASP A 289 -3.11 -3.96 -0.11
N ARG A 290 -3.11 -4.68 1.01
CA ARG A 290 -2.66 -6.08 1.03
C ARG A 290 -3.70 -6.94 0.31
N ILE A 291 -3.23 -7.86 -0.53
CA ILE A 291 -4.12 -8.79 -1.25
C ILE A 291 -4.26 -10.08 -0.45
N TRP A 292 -5.48 -10.35 0.02
CA TRP A 292 -5.86 -11.56 0.74
C TRP A 292 -6.52 -12.56 -0.21
N TYR A 293 -5.94 -13.75 -0.31
CA TYR A 293 -6.45 -14.83 -1.15
C TYR A 293 -7.22 -15.86 -0.32
N PRO A 294 -8.22 -16.55 -0.90
CA PRO A 294 -8.81 -17.71 -0.24
C PRO A 294 -7.84 -18.90 -0.28
N PRO A 295 -7.79 -19.77 0.76
CA PRO A 295 -6.97 -20.97 0.73
C PRO A 295 -7.52 -22.00 -0.27
N ASN A 296 -6.63 -22.85 -0.77
CA ASN A 296 -7.00 -23.93 -1.70
C ASN A 296 -7.84 -25.04 -1.03
N ASN A 297 -7.52 -25.38 0.21
CA ASN A 297 -8.21 -26.41 0.98
C ASN A 297 -9.10 -25.76 2.03
N ARG A 298 -10.41 -26.03 1.95
CA ARG A 298 -11.38 -25.51 2.92
C ARG A 298 -11.61 -26.48 4.06
N LEU A 299 -11.45 -25.95 5.26
CA LEU A 299 -12.06 -26.48 6.48
C LEU A 299 -13.52 -26.01 6.55
N ILE A 300 -14.19 -26.20 7.69
CA ILE A 300 -15.60 -25.81 7.86
C ILE A 300 -15.65 -24.29 8.02
N PRO A 301 -16.19 -23.53 7.05
CA PRO A 301 -16.26 -22.09 7.16
C PRO A 301 -17.35 -21.68 8.15
N ILE A 302 -17.11 -20.57 8.85
CA ILE A 302 -18.06 -19.89 9.72
C ILE A 302 -18.00 -18.38 9.44
N SER A 303 -19.12 -17.70 9.62
CA SER A 303 -19.24 -16.26 9.37
C SER A 303 -20.16 -15.59 10.38
N THR A 304 -20.06 -14.27 10.49
CA THR A 304 -20.95 -13.44 11.29
C THR A 304 -21.40 -12.20 10.54
N GLU A 305 -22.59 -11.71 10.84
CA GLU A 305 -23.09 -10.41 10.40
C GLU A 305 -22.68 -9.24 11.31
N SER A 306 -22.08 -9.55 12.47
CA SER A 306 -21.63 -8.53 13.42
C SER A 306 -20.34 -7.86 12.97
N LYS A 307 -20.25 -6.54 13.12
CA LYS A 307 -19.02 -5.77 12.86
C LYS A 307 -17.93 -6.14 13.88
N ILE A 308 -16.68 -6.22 13.41
CA ILE A 308 -15.50 -6.41 14.27
C ILE A 308 -15.11 -5.08 14.90
N ASN A 309 -14.76 -5.10 16.18
CA ASN A 309 -14.48 -3.90 16.97
C ASN A 309 -13.05 -3.36 16.73
N THR A 310 -12.62 -3.18 15.48
CA THR A 310 -11.23 -2.78 15.14
C THR A 310 -10.85 -1.39 15.65
N GLU A 311 -11.75 -0.40 15.51
CA GLU A 311 -11.51 1.02 15.84
C GLU A 311 -11.26 1.25 17.33
N SER A 312 -11.90 0.46 18.21
CA SER A 312 -11.87 0.67 19.66
C SER A 312 -10.56 0.23 20.33
N PHE A 313 -9.74 -0.58 19.65
CA PHE A 313 -8.56 -1.21 20.25
C PHE A 313 -7.22 -0.72 19.68
N GLY A 314 -7.24 0.20 18.71
CA GLY A 314 -6.01 0.74 18.12
C GLY A 314 -5.19 -0.33 17.41
N ASP A 315 -5.84 -1.25 16.70
CA ASP A 315 -5.16 -2.32 15.97
C ASP A 315 -4.39 -1.75 14.77
N ALA A 316 -3.06 -1.62 14.92
CA ALA A 316 -2.19 -1.10 13.87
C ALA A 316 -2.19 -1.98 12.62
N TYR A 317 -2.46 -3.29 12.74
CA TYR A 317 -2.50 -4.22 11.60
C TYR A 317 -3.66 -3.93 10.67
N GLN A 318 -4.75 -3.35 11.19
CA GLN A 318 -5.95 -2.98 10.42
C GLN A 318 -6.37 -4.07 9.42
N VAL A 319 -6.41 -5.33 9.88
CA VAL A 319 -6.90 -6.43 9.04
C VAL A 319 -8.36 -6.12 8.67
N PRO A 320 -8.78 -6.27 7.40
CA PRO A 320 -10.11 -5.88 6.97
C PRO A 320 -11.20 -6.53 7.82
N ASP A 321 -12.24 -5.76 8.17
CA ASP A 321 -13.45 -6.29 8.83
C ASP A 321 -14.02 -7.48 8.06
N ARG A 322 -14.03 -7.39 6.73
CA ARG A 322 -14.48 -8.46 5.82
C ARG A 322 -13.74 -9.78 6.04
N VAL A 323 -12.43 -9.73 6.24
CA VAL A 323 -11.57 -10.90 6.48
C VAL A 323 -11.79 -11.45 7.89
N LEU A 324 -11.91 -10.57 8.88
CA LEU A 324 -12.09 -10.98 10.28
C LEU A 324 -13.51 -11.46 10.61
N ARG A 325 -14.53 -11.13 9.80
CA ARG A 325 -15.90 -11.63 9.95
C ARG A 325 -16.09 -13.08 9.50
N THR A 326 -15.09 -13.66 8.86
CA THR A 326 -15.06 -15.05 8.46
C THR A 326 -13.92 -15.79 9.15
N ALA A 327 -14.11 -17.08 9.36
CA ALA A 327 -13.07 -17.97 9.84
C ALA A 327 -13.32 -19.39 9.34
N SER A 328 -12.31 -20.25 9.46
CA SER A 328 -12.52 -21.69 9.38
C SER A 328 -12.30 -22.35 10.74
N ARG A 329 -13.03 -23.45 10.97
CA ARG A 329 -12.90 -24.28 12.16
C ARG A 329 -12.79 -25.77 11.84
N THR A 330 -12.36 -26.55 12.81
CA THR A 330 -12.42 -28.02 12.73
C THR A 330 -13.76 -28.55 13.24
N GLN A 331 -13.99 -29.85 13.07
CA GLN A 331 -15.26 -30.49 13.41
C GLN A 331 -15.55 -30.53 14.92
N ASN A 332 -14.51 -30.65 15.75
CA ASN A 332 -14.61 -30.69 17.21
C ASN A 332 -13.28 -30.22 17.85
N ALA A 333 -13.29 -29.97 19.15
CA ALA A 333 -12.12 -29.49 19.91
C ALA A 333 -10.93 -30.46 19.91
N SER A 334 -11.16 -31.76 19.71
CA SER A 334 -10.11 -32.78 19.70
C SER A 334 -9.30 -32.80 18.40
N ILE A 335 -9.77 -32.13 17.34
CA ILE A 335 -9.10 -32.07 16.04
C ILE A 335 -8.39 -30.71 15.90
N PRO A 336 -7.05 -30.68 15.75
CA PRO A 336 -6.34 -29.44 15.50
C PRO A 336 -6.60 -28.90 14.10
N LEU A 337 -6.57 -27.58 13.96
CA LEU A 337 -6.53 -26.92 12.65
C LEU A 337 -5.09 -27.01 12.14
N LEU A 338 -4.92 -27.53 10.92
CA LEU A 338 -3.61 -27.77 10.31
C LEU A 338 -3.39 -26.84 9.11
N LEU A 339 -2.20 -26.24 9.03
CA LEU A 339 -1.70 -25.56 7.84
C LEU A 339 -0.28 -26.05 7.54
N ASP A 340 -0.04 -26.40 6.28
CA ASP A 340 1.26 -26.88 5.82
C ASP A 340 1.75 -26.00 4.67
N PHE A 341 3.04 -25.68 4.67
CA PHE A 341 3.67 -24.85 3.65
C PHE A 341 5.13 -25.23 3.42
N ASN A 342 5.59 -24.99 2.19
CA ASN A 342 6.92 -25.34 1.72
C ASN A 342 7.60 -24.08 1.20
N PRO A 343 8.52 -23.47 1.96
CA PRO A 343 9.21 -22.27 1.54
C PRO A 343 10.24 -22.64 0.46
N PRO A 344 10.53 -21.72 -0.47
CA PRO A 344 11.48 -21.97 -1.54
C PRO A 344 12.93 -22.10 -1.03
N ASP A 345 13.26 -21.42 0.08
CA ASP A 345 14.53 -21.57 0.77
C ASP A 345 14.32 -22.11 2.19
N SER A 346 14.84 -23.31 2.43
CA SER A 346 14.75 -23.98 3.73
C SER A 346 15.63 -23.39 4.83
N ALA A 347 16.64 -22.59 4.47
CA ALA A 347 17.52 -21.94 5.43
C ALA A 347 16.94 -20.63 5.96
N SER A 348 16.17 -19.92 5.11
CA SER A 348 15.59 -18.62 5.44
C SER A 348 14.53 -18.72 6.55
N PRO A 349 14.64 -17.91 7.62
CA PRO A 349 13.61 -17.82 8.65
C PRO A 349 12.26 -17.37 8.08
N CYS A 350 11.19 -18.05 8.47
CA CYS A 350 9.82 -17.67 8.16
C CYS A 350 9.14 -17.05 9.39
N TYR A 351 8.42 -15.96 9.15
CA TYR A 351 7.62 -15.23 10.12
C TYR A 351 6.14 -15.42 9.79
N ILE A 352 5.35 -15.80 10.79
CA ILE A 352 3.94 -16.11 10.63
C ILE A 352 3.13 -15.17 11.50
N TYR A 353 2.09 -14.56 10.93
CA TYR A 353 1.16 -13.66 11.59
C TYR A 353 -0.22 -14.31 11.53
N PHE A 354 -0.74 -14.71 12.68
CA PHE A 354 -2.07 -15.28 12.82
C PHE A 354 -3.05 -14.19 13.24
N HIS A 355 -4.14 -14.06 12.49
CA HIS A 355 -5.19 -13.10 12.78
C HIS A 355 -6.45 -13.82 13.25
N PHE A 356 -6.93 -13.40 14.42
CA PHE A 356 -8.08 -13.98 15.09
C PHE A 356 -9.13 -12.91 15.41
N ALA A 357 -10.39 -13.32 15.34
CA ALA A 357 -11.50 -12.70 16.03
C ALA A 357 -12.50 -13.81 16.40
N GLU A 358 -12.97 -13.85 17.65
CA GLU A 358 -14.05 -14.77 18.02
C GLU A 358 -15.36 -14.25 17.43
N ILE A 359 -15.89 -14.96 16.43
CA ILE A 359 -17.09 -14.57 15.70
C ILE A 359 -18.34 -15.37 16.10
N GLU A 360 -18.18 -16.46 16.86
CA GLU A 360 -19.31 -17.20 17.41
C GLU A 360 -19.72 -16.60 18.76
N LYS A 361 -21.03 -16.37 18.95
CA LYS A 361 -21.56 -15.93 20.23
C LYS A 361 -21.62 -17.12 21.19
N LEU A 362 -20.56 -17.30 21.97
CA LEU A 362 -20.44 -18.37 22.96
C LEU A 362 -21.39 -18.15 24.15
N LYS A 363 -21.69 -19.23 24.90
CA LYS A 363 -22.49 -19.12 26.13
C LYS A 363 -21.75 -18.28 27.17
N ASP A 364 -22.51 -17.65 28.06
CA ASP A 364 -21.94 -16.79 29.11
C ASP A 364 -20.84 -17.51 29.91
N GLY A 365 -19.71 -16.82 30.08
CA GLY A 365 -18.52 -17.34 30.76
C GLY A 365 -17.62 -18.25 29.92
N GLN A 366 -18.05 -18.71 28.75
CA GLN A 366 -17.21 -19.48 27.83
C GLN A 366 -16.31 -18.56 27.01
N LYS A 367 -15.03 -18.92 26.92
CA LYS A 367 -14.07 -18.30 26.01
C LYS A 367 -13.30 -19.39 25.28
N ARG A 368 -13.03 -19.17 24.00
CA ARG A 368 -12.17 -20.06 23.22
C ARG A 368 -10.72 -19.75 23.55
N LYS A 369 -9.97 -20.77 23.96
CA LYS A 369 -8.53 -20.67 24.14
C LYS A 369 -7.82 -21.59 23.19
N LEU A 370 -6.74 -21.09 22.60
CA LEU A 370 -6.01 -21.74 21.53
C LEU A 370 -4.53 -21.84 21.91
N ARG A 371 -3.90 -22.96 21.53
CA ARG A 371 -2.45 -23.13 21.58
C ARG A 371 -1.96 -23.40 20.16
N ILE A 372 -0.88 -22.76 19.77
CA ILE A 372 -0.32 -22.90 18.43
C ILE A 372 1.03 -23.61 18.53
N ASP A 373 1.18 -24.66 17.75
CA ASP A 373 2.39 -25.46 17.64
C ASP A 373 2.96 -25.22 16.24
N LEU A 374 4.19 -24.72 16.17
CA LEU A 374 4.96 -24.47 14.95
C LEU A 374 6.05 -25.53 14.83
N ASN A 375 5.97 -26.42 13.86
CA ASN A 375 6.95 -27.48 13.65
C ASN A 375 7.62 -27.33 12.29
N SER A 376 8.94 -27.49 12.24
CA SER A 376 9.67 -27.51 10.98
C SER A 376 10.89 -28.43 11.05
N THR A 377 11.38 -28.84 9.88
CA THR A 377 12.53 -29.75 9.77
C THR A 377 13.79 -29.21 10.44
N ASN A 378 14.03 -27.89 10.37
CA ASN A 378 15.28 -27.29 10.86
C ASN A 378 15.15 -26.63 12.24
N SER A 379 13.94 -26.26 12.66
CA SER A 379 13.71 -25.56 13.94
C SER A 379 13.06 -26.43 15.02
N GLY A 380 12.62 -27.64 14.67
CA GLY A 380 11.87 -28.51 15.58
C GLY A 380 10.51 -27.93 15.98
N LEU A 381 9.92 -28.47 17.05
CA LEU A 381 8.64 -28.04 17.58
C LEU A 381 8.79 -26.83 18.51
N LYS A 382 8.07 -25.75 18.20
CA LYS A 382 7.88 -24.58 19.05
C LYS A 382 6.42 -24.46 19.45
N VAL A 383 6.16 -24.19 20.72
CA VAL A 383 4.80 -24.15 21.29
C VAL A 383 4.55 -22.78 21.90
N THR A 384 3.48 -22.12 21.49
CA THR A 384 3.11 -20.82 22.04
C THR A 384 2.44 -20.96 23.41
N GLN A 385 2.45 -19.88 24.19
CA GLN A 385 1.53 -19.79 25.32
C GLN A 385 0.07 -19.79 24.80
N PRO A 386 -0.88 -20.38 25.54
CA PRO A 386 -2.28 -20.33 25.18
C PRO A 386 -2.81 -18.90 25.08
N ILE A 387 -3.48 -18.57 23.98
CA ILE A 387 -4.20 -17.31 23.79
C ILE A 387 -5.67 -17.51 24.13
N THR A 388 -6.35 -16.46 24.58
CA THR A 388 -7.80 -16.47 24.82
C THR A 388 -8.46 -15.44 23.92
N LEU A 389 -9.40 -15.87 23.09
CA LEU A 389 -10.09 -14.98 22.17
C LEU A 389 -11.24 -14.24 22.88
N GLU A 390 -11.47 -13.00 22.47
CA GLU A 390 -12.58 -12.16 22.92
C GLU A 390 -13.55 -11.92 21.76
N TYR A 391 -14.85 -11.96 22.07
CA TYR A 391 -15.91 -11.84 21.06
C TYR A 391 -15.80 -10.52 20.29
N LEU A 392 -15.71 -10.62 18.96
CA LEU A 392 -15.56 -9.52 18.00
C LEU A 392 -14.36 -8.60 18.23
N ARG A 393 -13.37 -9.04 19.02
CA ARG A 393 -12.12 -8.29 19.24
C ARG A 393 -11.01 -8.88 18.34
N PRO A 394 -10.39 -8.06 17.47
CA PRO A 394 -9.26 -8.51 16.67
C PRO A 394 -8.04 -8.80 17.57
N MET A 395 -7.29 -9.83 17.21
CA MET A 395 -6.02 -10.17 17.81
C MET A 395 -5.07 -10.71 16.74
N THR A 396 -3.87 -10.13 16.68
CA THR A 396 -2.78 -10.66 15.85
C THR A 396 -1.72 -11.27 16.75
N LEU A 397 -1.37 -12.53 16.49
CA LEU A 397 -0.23 -13.21 17.12
C LEU A 397 0.86 -13.42 16.08
N ALA A 398 2.02 -12.81 16.29
CA ALA A 398 3.17 -12.91 15.41
C ALA A 398 4.23 -13.88 15.98
N SER A 399 4.88 -14.67 15.13
CA SER A 399 5.98 -15.56 15.50
C SER A 399 7.35 -14.87 15.50
N THR A 400 7.41 -13.55 15.69
CA THR A 400 8.60 -12.70 15.46
C THR A 400 9.76 -13.01 16.39
N ASP A 401 9.48 -13.43 17.62
CA ASP A 401 10.51 -13.83 18.59
C ASP A 401 11.03 -15.24 18.33
N GLN A 402 10.28 -16.04 17.57
CA GLN A 402 10.57 -17.46 17.34
C GLN A 402 10.30 -17.89 15.89
N PRO A 403 10.91 -17.25 14.87
CA PRO A 403 10.71 -17.64 13.48
C PRO A 403 11.21 -19.08 13.27
N ILE A 404 10.64 -19.77 12.28
CA ILE A 404 10.97 -21.16 11.97
C ILE A 404 11.47 -21.27 10.53
N SER A 405 12.38 -22.20 10.26
CA SER A 405 12.91 -22.50 8.93
C SER A 405 12.89 -24.00 8.67
N GLY A 406 12.84 -24.42 7.41
CA GLY A 406 12.78 -25.82 7.02
C GLY A 406 12.20 -26.01 5.63
N THR A 407 12.28 -27.22 5.09
CA THR A 407 11.68 -27.57 3.79
C THR A 407 10.16 -27.75 3.87
N GLU A 408 9.67 -28.00 5.08
CA GLU A 408 8.26 -28.17 5.41
C GLU A 408 8.02 -27.50 6.75
N LEU A 409 6.99 -26.65 6.80
CA LEU A 409 6.53 -25.97 8.00
C LEU A 409 5.09 -26.38 8.25
N LYS A 410 4.83 -26.85 9.47
CA LYS A 410 3.51 -27.30 9.92
C LYS A 410 3.05 -26.43 11.07
N VAL A 411 1.86 -25.89 10.92
CA VAL A 411 1.16 -25.17 11.97
C VAL A 411 0.01 -26.04 12.43
N SER A 412 -0.05 -26.30 13.74
CA SER A 412 -1.16 -26.97 14.38
C SER A 412 -1.77 -26.06 15.44
N ILE A 413 -3.05 -25.71 15.28
CA ILE A 413 -3.79 -24.91 16.26
C ILE A 413 -4.72 -25.82 17.04
N TYR A 414 -4.48 -25.94 18.35
CA TYR A 414 -5.24 -26.78 19.26
C TYR A 414 -6.21 -25.95 20.08
N ALA A 415 -7.41 -26.50 20.34
CA ALA A 415 -8.23 -26.02 21.44
C ALA A 415 -7.57 -26.39 22.79
N THR A 416 -7.66 -25.50 23.78
CA THR A 416 -7.08 -25.75 25.11
C THR A 416 -7.87 -25.08 26.22
N GLY A 417 -7.73 -25.57 27.46
CA GLY A 417 -8.04 -24.81 28.68
C GLY A 417 -9.47 -24.29 28.87
N GLY A 418 -10.50 -25.01 28.42
CA GLY A 418 -11.89 -24.56 28.50
C GLY A 418 -12.87 -25.56 27.87
N PRO A 419 -14.13 -25.18 27.63
CA PRO A 419 -15.14 -26.04 26.99
C PRO A 419 -14.67 -26.58 25.63
N ASP A 420 -15.26 -27.69 25.16
CA ASP A 420 -14.96 -28.38 23.89
C ASP A 420 -15.31 -27.53 22.64
N LEU A 421 -14.65 -26.39 22.50
CA LEU A 421 -14.79 -25.45 21.39
C LEU A 421 -13.71 -25.73 20.34
N PRO A 422 -14.06 -26.01 19.08
CA PRO A 422 -13.08 -26.25 18.01
C PRO A 422 -12.09 -25.09 17.83
N PRO A 423 -10.82 -25.31 17.46
CA PRO A 423 -9.96 -24.22 17.03
C PRO A 423 -10.55 -23.47 15.83
N ILE A 424 -10.32 -22.15 15.78
CA ILE A 424 -10.72 -21.27 14.66
C ILE A 424 -9.52 -20.46 14.19
N LEU A 425 -9.53 -20.04 12.93
CA LEU A 425 -8.57 -19.10 12.36
C LEU A 425 -9.26 -18.23 11.30
N ASN A 426 -9.07 -16.91 11.37
CA ASN A 426 -9.68 -15.95 10.45
C ASN A 426 -8.76 -15.69 9.25
N ALA A 427 -7.48 -15.38 9.51
CA ALA A 427 -6.51 -15.10 8.47
C ALA A 427 -5.08 -15.45 8.90
N VAL A 428 -4.18 -15.60 7.92
CA VAL A 428 -2.75 -15.82 8.17
C VAL A 428 -1.89 -15.13 7.12
N GLU A 429 -0.80 -14.53 7.55
CA GLU A 429 0.28 -14.07 6.68
C GLU A 429 1.55 -14.85 6.99
N ILE A 430 2.27 -15.28 5.95
CA ILE A 430 3.52 -16.01 6.05
C ILE A 430 4.55 -15.28 5.20
N PHE A 431 5.61 -14.80 5.84
CA PHE A 431 6.73 -14.12 5.20
C PHE A 431 8.00 -14.93 5.35
N MET A 432 8.86 -14.85 4.36
CA MET A 432 10.24 -15.34 4.42
C MET A 432 11.18 -14.15 4.59
N PHE A 433 12.19 -14.31 5.44
CA PHE A 433 13.25 -13.33 5.60
C PHE A 433 14.14 -13.29 4.35
N LEU A 434 14.45 -12.09 3.89
CA LEU A 434 15.44 -11.84 2.85
C LEU A 434 16.53 -10.94 3.41
N GLY A 435 17.76 -11.47 3.50
CA GLY A 435 18.92 -10.66 3.86
C GLY A 435 19.28 -9.68 2.75
N LEU A 436 19.54 -8.42 3.12
CA LEU A 436 19.98 -7.36 2.19
C LEU A 436 21.40 -6.90 2.58
N PRO A 437 22.44 -7.75 2.41
CA PRO A 437 23.77 -7.51 2.96
C PRO A 437 24.56 -6.40 2.24
N LEU A 438 24.18 -6.03 1.02
CA LEU A 438 24.88 -5.03 0.24
C LEU A 438 24.30 -3.64 0.54
N SER A 439 25.19 -2.69 0.80
CA SER A 439 24.82 -1.26 0.84
C SER A 439 25.19 -0.62 -0.50
N PRO A 440 24.34 0.27 -1.04
CA PRO A 440 24.74 1.08 -2.19
C PRO A 440 25.94 1.96 -1.81
N THR A 441 26.81 2.25 -2.77
CA THR A 441 27.90 3.21 -2.61
C THR A 441 27.31 4.60 -2.30
N ASN A 442 27.90 5.34 -1.35
CA ASN A 442 27.36 6.64 -0.96
C ASN A 442 27.47 7.62 -2.14
N LEU A 443 26.45 8.45 -2.38
CA LEU A 443 26.49 9.48 -3.43
C LEU A 443 27.62 10.51 -3.24
N ASN A 444 28.23 10.58 -2.04
CA ASN A 444 29.40 11.40 -1.76
C ASN A 444 30.74 10.67 -1.94
N ASP A 445 30.73 9.36 -2.19
CA ASP A 445 31.94 8.60 -2.51
C ASP A 445 32.38 8.97 -3.93
N GLY A 446 33.28 9.96 -4.03
CA GLY A 446 33.80 10.48 -5.30
C GLY A 446 33.83 12.01 -5.40
N LYS A 447 33.23 12.74 -4.44
CA LYS A 447 33.44 14.18 -4.32
C LYS A 447 34.77 14.44 -3.61
N PHE A 448 35.86 14.47 -4.37
CA PHE A 448 37.10 15.04 -3.87
C PHE A 448 36.83 16.50 -3.47
N SER A 449 37.04 16.83 -2.20
CA SER A 449 37.14 18.22 -1.78
C SER A 449 38.38 18.81 -2.44
N SER A 450 38.17 19.65 -3.46
CA SER A 450 39.22 20.52 -3.97
C SER A 450 39.60 21.50 -2.87
N PHE A 451 40.76 21.29 -2.24
CA PHE A 451 41.39 22.26 -1.33
C PHE A 451 42.07 23.38 -2.11
#